data_AF-A0A7X4AQN3-F1
#
_entry.id   AF-A0A7X4AQN3-F1
#
_cell.length_a   1.000
_cell.length_b   1.000
_cell.length_c   1.000
_cell.angle_alpha   90.00
_cell.angle_beta   90.00
_cell.angle_gamma   90.00
#
_symmetry.space_group_name_H-M   'P 1'
#
loop_
_entity.id
_entity.type
_entity.pdbx_description
1 polymer ?
#
loop_
_entity_poly.entity_id
_entity_poly.type
_entity_poly.pdbx_seq_one_letter_code
_entity_poly.pdbx_strand_id
1 'polypeptide(L)'
;FDVDPDPVPLNIRAGLAYRLESIAEMSAQGAAVSNLLKGSLGTFEVAARNGEIYIRTGLEVWLNKSIAVRGGYGLKNGSDSATTLSFGGSAKLPISSTAVQIDYGFQLLSGDFQDNITQRFSINLLF
;
A
#
# COMPACT_ATOMS: atom_id res chain seq x y z
N PHE A 1 6.50 21.03 -40.89
CA PHE A 1 6.24 20.83 -39.45
C PHE A 1 6.08 19.33 -39.27
N ASP A 2 7.17 18.64 -38.94
CA ASP A 2 7.07 17.23 -38.52
C ASP A 2 6.54 17.24 -37.09
N VAL A 3 5.36 16.65 -36.92
CA VAL A 3 4.78 16.37 -35.61
C VAL A 3 5.40 15.06 -35.19
N ASP A 4 6.51 15.12 -34.44
CA ASP A 4 6.99 13.93 -33.73
C ASP A 4 5.83 13.43 -32.85
N PRO A 5 5.37 12.17 -33.01
CA PRO A 5 4.29 11.65 -32.19
C PRO A 5 4.79 11.62 -30.73
N ASP A 6 4.10 12.38 -29.88
CA ASP A 6 4.39 12.47 -28.46
C ASP A 6 4.45 11.05 -27.87
N PRO A 7 5.61 10.58 -27.36
CA PRO A 7 5.76 9.18 -27.00
C PRO A 7 4.82 8.83 -25.84
N VAL A 8 3.95 7.83 -26.06
CA VAL A 8 3.05 7.34 -25.02
C VAL A 8 3.88 6.89 -23.82
N PRO A 9 3.61 7.40 -22.61
CA PRO A 9 4.41 7.09 -21.44
C PRO A 9 4.33 5.60 -21.12
N LEU A 10 5.45 4.89 -21.25
CA LEU A 10 5.57 3.48 -20.88
C LEU A 10 5.44 3.37 -19.37
N ASN A 11 4.49 2.55 -18.90
CA ASN A 11 4.29 2.25 -17.49
C ASN A 11 4.15 0.73 -17.31
N ILE A 12 5.23 0.09 -16.90
CA ILE A 12 5.27 -1.35 -16.61
C ILE A 12 5.28 -1.52 -15.10
N ARG A 13 4.48 -2.45 -14.58
CA ARG A 13 4.39 -2.73 -13.15
C ARG A 13 4.30 -4.23 -12.92
N ALA A 14 5.12 -4.74 -12.00
CA ALA A 14 5.06 -6.10 -11.50
C ALA A 14 5.00 -6.06 -9.98
N GLY A 15 4.15 -6.89 -9.39
CA GLY A 15 3.98 -6.92 -7.94
C GLY A 15 3.56 -8.29 -7.43
N LEU A 16 3.84 -8.49 -6.16
CA LEU A 16 3.58 -9.69 -5.40
C LEU A 16 2.77 -9.29 -4.16
N ALA A 17 1.71 -10.04 -3.87
CA ALA A 17 0.97 -9.94 -2.63
C ALA A 17 0.99 -11.31 -1.96
N TYR A 18 1.39 -11.36 -0.69
CA TYR A 18 1.62 -12.60 0.04
C TYR A 18 0.92 -12.56 1.40
N ARG A 19 -0.02 -13.49 1.62
CA ARG A 19 -0.67 -13.65 2.93
C ARG A 19 0.31 -14.29 3.89
N LEU A 20 0.51 -13.68 5.06
CA LEU A 20 1.49 -14.14 6.05
C LEU A 20 0.96 -15.27 6.93
N GLU A 21 -0.27 -15.74 6.68
CA GLU A 21 -0.89 -16.88 7.37
C GLU A 21 -0.04 -18.16 7.30
N SER A 22 0.58 -18.46 6.16
CA SER A 22 1.49 -19.61 6.00
C SER A 22 2.71 -19.54 6.94
N ILE A 23 3.19 -18.34 7.25
CA ILE A 23 4.29 -18.12 8.20
C ILE A 23 3.76 -18.27 9.64
N ALA A 24 2.50 -17.90 9.88
CA ALA A 24 1.86 -18.02 11.18
C ALA A 24 1.78 -19.47 11.69
N GLU A 25 1.63 -20.43 10.78
CA GLU A 25 1.60 -21.86 11.08
C GLU A 25 2.98 -22.43 11.43
N MET A 26 4.04 -21.80 10.91
CA MET A 26 5.45 -22.20 11.16
C MET A 26 6.08 -21.45 12.36
N SER A 27 5.42 -20.42 12.88
CA SER A 27 5.98 -19.57 13.92
C SER A 27 5.91 -20.22 15.30
N ALA A 28 7.06 -20.37 15.96
CA ALA A 28 7.17 -20.78 17.36
C ALA A 28 6.82 -19.65 18.36
N GLN A 29 6.45 -18.45 17.88
CA GLN A 29 6.37 -17.22 18.70
C GLN A 29 5.04 -17.04 19.45
N GLY A 30 4.30 -18.12 19.69
CA GLY A 30 3.09 -18.11 20.50
C GLY A 30 1.84 -17.56 19.80
N ALA A 31 0.69 -17.71 20.46
CA ALA A 31 -0.63 -17.48 19.85
C ALA A 31 -0.86 -16.03 19.39
N ALA A 32 -0.30 -15.03 20.08
CA ALA A 32 -0.49 -13.62 19.75
C ALA A 32 0.15 -13.25 18.39
N VAL A 33 1.39 -13.68 18.16
CA VAL A 33 2.10 -13.42 16.89
C VAL A 33 1.47 -14.22 15.75
N SER A 34 1.09 -15.47 16.01
CA SER A 34 0.39 -16.29 15.00
C SER A 34 -0.94 -15.64 14.57
N ASN A 35 -1.74 -15.16 15.51
CA ASN A 35 -3.01 -14.47 15.19
C ASN A 35 -2.79 -13.18 14.39
N LEU A 36 -1.73 -12.42 14.70
CA LEU A 36 -1.37 -11.23 13.94
C LEU A 36 -1.04 -11.59 12.48
N LEU A 37 -0.19 -12.59 12.26
CA LEU A 37 0.26 -13.02 10.94
C LEU A 37 -0.89 -13.56 10.08
N LYS A 38 -1.85 -14.27 10.68
CA LYS A 38 -3.08 -14.73 10.00
C LYS A 38 -3.90 -13.57 9.43
N GLY A 39 -3.92 -12.43 10.12
CA GLY A 39 -4.58 -11.22 9.65
C GLY A 39 -3.75 -10.35 8.71
N SER A 40 -2.53 -10.77 8.34
CA SER A 40 -1.57 -9.90 7.68
C SER A 40 -1.30 -10.23 6.20
N LEU A 41 -1.08 -9.20 5.40
CA LEU A 41 -0.72 -9.27 3.99
C LEU A 41 0.51 -8.40 3.72
N GLY A 42 1.56 -9.02 3.20
CA GLY A 42 2.73 -8.31 2.67
C GLY A 42 2.57 -8.03 1.17
N THR A 43 3.08 -6.90 0.73
CA THR A 43 3.09 -6.50 -0.69
C THR A 43 4.45 -5.98 -1.09
N PHE A 44 4.87 -6.29 -2.30
CA PHE A 44 6.07 -5.77 -2.93
C PHE A 44 5.78 -5.48 -4.39
N GLU A 45 6.21 -4.34 -4.90
CA GLU A 45 5.96 -3.89 -6.27
C GLU A 45 7.18 -3.17 -6.83
N VAL A 46 7.49 -3.46 -8.09
CA VAL A 46 8.43 -2.69 -8.90
C VAL A 46 7.70 -2.16 -10.12
N ALA A 47 7.86 -0.87 -10.42
CA ALA A 47 7.32 -0.26 -11.61
C ALA A 47 8.39 0.55 -12.36
N ALA A 48 8.35 0.51 -13.68
CA ALA A 48 9.15 1.34 -14.56
C ALA A 48 8.22 2.30 -15.28
N ARG A 49 8.45 3.61 -15.13
CA ARG A 49 7.66 4.66 -15.77
C ARG A 49 8.55 5.77 -16.30
N ASN A 50 8.52 6.03 -17.60
CA ASN A 50 9.25 7.14 -18.24
C ASN A 50 10.76 7.18 -17.86
N GLY A 51 11.42 6.02 -17.79
CA GLY A 51 12.83 5.91 -17.40
C GLY A 51 13.10 5.94 -15.90
N GLU A 52 12.06 6.11 -15.06
CA GLU A 52 12.17 6.06 -13.61
C GLU A 52 11.73 4.70 -13.08
N ILE A 53 12.41 4.23 -12.04
CA ILE A 53 12.09 2.98 -11.33
C ILE A 53 11.48 3.32 -9.98
N TYR A 54 10.36 2.67 -9.68
CA TYR A 54 9.64 2.76 -8.43
C TYR A 54 9.67 1.40 -7.75
N ILE A 55 10.08 1.38 -6.48
CA ILE A 55 10.02 0.19 -5.63
C ILE A 55 9.08 0.52 -4.48
N ARG A 56 8.08 -0.32 -4.25
CA ARG A 56 7.10 -0.14 -3.17
C ARG A 56 6.99 -1.43 -2.37
N THR A 57 6.97 -1.31 -1.06
CA THR A 57 6.67 -2.39 -0.14
C THR A 57 5.60 -1.94 0.84
N GLY A 58 4.75 -2.85 1.27
CA GLY A 58 3.66 -2.53 2.18
C GLY A 58 3.24 -3.73 3.01
N LEU A 59 2.71 -3.43 4.19
CA LEU A 59 2.13 -4.38 5.11
C LEU A 59 0.73 -3.92 5.47
N GLU A 60 -0.24 -4.82 5.37
CA GLU A 60 -1.58 -4.67 5.94
C GLU A 60 -1.73 -5.67 7.08
N VAL A 61 -2.35 -5.23 8.18
CA VAL A 61 -2.69 -6.07 9.32
C VAL A 61 -4.14 -5.82 9.71
N TRP A 62 -4.97 -6.84 9.60
CA TRP A 62 -6.33 -6.86 10.16
C TRP A 62 -6.28 -7.35 11.61
N LEU A 63 -6.56 -6.45 12.55
CA LEU A 63 -6.62 -6.76 13.99
C LEU A 63 -7.85 -7.60 14.32
N ASN A 64 -8.91 -7.44 13.53
CA ASN A 64 -10.12 -8.25 13.52
C ASN A 64 -10.81 -8.09 12.16
N LYS A 65 -12.04 -8.61 11.98
CA LYS A 65 -12.78 -8.49 10.72
C LYS A 65 -13.18 -7.04 10.35
N SER A 66 -13.01 -6.09 11.27
CA SER A 66 -13.49 -4.72 11.15
C SER A 66 -12.38 -3.67 11.09
N ILE A 67 -11.23 -3.90 11.72
CA ILE A 67 -10.16 -2.91 11.87
C ILE A 67 -8.89 -3.39 11.17
N ALA A 68 -8.35 -2.56 10.30
CA ALA A 68 -7.06 -2.78 9.65
C ALA A 68 -6.12 -1.60 9.86
N VAL A 69 -4.83 -1.89 9.92
CA VAL A 69 -3.74 -0.89 9.86
C VAL A 69 -2.82 -1.22 8.69
N ARG A 70 -2.28 -0.19 8.07
CA ARG A 70 -1.44 -0.29 6.88
C ARG A 70 -0.20 0.57 7.03
N GLY A 71 0.92 0.04 6.59
CA GLY A 71 2.19 0.77 6.50
C GLY A 71 2.84 0.46 5.17
N GLY A 72 3.54 1.44 4.59
CA GLY A 72 4.22 1.24 3.32
C GLY A 72 5.40 2.18 3.15
N TYR A 73 6.37 1.69 2.39
CA TYR A 73 7.59 2.40 2.03
C TYR A 73 7.77 2.36 0.52
N GLY A 74 8.14 3.49 -0.07
CA GLY A 74 8.35 3.63 -1.49
C GLY A 74 9.66 4.35 -1.79
N LEU A 75 10.33 3.92 -2.85
CA LEU A 75 11.49 4.57 -3.44
C LEU A 75 11.21 4.86 -4.90
N LYS A 76 11.57 6.05 -5.34
CA LYS A 76 11.67 6.45 -6.74
C LYS A 76 13.13 6.74 -7.03
N ASN A 77 13.65 6.14 -8.10
CA ASN A 77 15.00 6.37 -8.59
C ASN A 77 14.94 6.72 -10.09
N GLY A 78 15.72 7.70 -10.54
CA GLY A 78 15.65 8.25 -11.89
C GLY A 78 16.29 9.63 -11.97
N SER A 79 15.69 10.55 -12.72
CA SER A 79 16.13 11.95 -12.78
C SER A 79 16.10 12.64 -11.40
N ASP A 80 15.12 12.28 -10.58
CA ASP A 80 14.95 12.75 -9.22
C ASP A 80 14.77 11.56 -8.27
N SER A 81 15.33 11.66 -7.07
CA SER A 81 15.16 10.66 -6.02
C SER A 81 14.09 11.08 -5.02
N ALA A 82 13.17 10.18 -4.71
CA ALA A 82 12.16 10.42 -3.69
C ALA A 82 11.86 9.18 -2.87
N THR A 83 11.69 9.38 -1.57
CA THR A 83 11.25 8.38 -0.61
C THR A 83 9.82 8.70 -0.19
N THR A 84 8.99 7.67 -0.10
CA THR A 84 7.62 7.76 0.38
C THR A 84 7.46 6.90 1.63
N LEU A 85 6.91 7.48 2.69
CA LEU A 85 6.38 6.75 3.83
C LEU A 85 4.87 6.90 3.84
N SER A 86 4.15 5.81 4.05
CA SER A 86 2.69 5.80 4.10
C SER A 86 2.18 5.01 5.28
N PHE A 87 1.12 5.54 5.89
CA PHE A 87 0.42 4.94 7.01
C PHE A 87 -1.07 5.06 6.79
N GLY A 88 -1.84 4.08 7.21
CA GLY A 88 -3.29 4.16 7.06
C GLY A 88 -4.02 3.20 7.98
N GLY A 89 -5.32 3.40 8.05
CA GLY A 89 -6.22 2.57 8.80
C GLY A 89 -7.54 2.39 8.07
N SER A 90 -8.24 1.31 8.41
CA SER A 90 -9.57 0.99 7.95
C SER A 90 -10.46 0.62 9.13
N ALA A 91 -11.71 1.07 9.11
CA ALA A 91 -12.76 0.63 10.02
C ALA A 91 -14.01 0.22 9.23
N LYS A 92 -14.55 -0.97 9.50
CA LYS A 92 -15.81 -1.46 8.95
C LYS A 92 -16.90 -1.40 10.02
N LEU A 93 -17.97 -0.70 9.71
CA LEU A 93 -19.15 -0.54 10.54
C LEU A 93 -20.31 -1.30 9.87
N PRO A 94 -20.80 -2.39 10.47
CA PRO A 94 -21.99 -3.07 9.96
C PRO A 94 -23.22 -2.17 10.14
N ILE A 95 -24.00 -2.00 9.08
CA ILE A 95 -25.27 -1.28 9.06
C ILE A 95 -26.31 -2.18 8.40
N SER A 96 -27.10 -2.86 9.23
CA SER A 96 -28.09 -3.85 8.79
C SER A 96 -27.44 -4.95 7.93
N SER A 97 -27.86 -5.09 6.67
CA SER A 97 -27.32 -6.06 5.70
C SER A 97 -26.10 -5.58 4.93
N THR A 98 -25.59 -4.37 5.21
CA THR A 98 -24.43 -3.79 4.53
C THR A 98 -23.33 -3.47 5.54
N ALA A 99 -22.11 -3.20 5.08
CA ALA A 99 -21.07 -2.62 5.91
C ALA A 99 -20.50 -1.35 5.26
N VAL A 100 -20.35 -0.30 6.05
CA VAL A 100 -19.62 0.90 5.64
C VAL A 100 -18.16 0.71 6.03
N GLN A 101 -17.25 0.79 5.07
CA GLN A 101 -15.82 0.84 5.32
C GLN A 101 -15.32 2.28 5.17
N ILE A 102 -14.62 2.75 6.20
CA ILE A 102 -13.96 4.04 6.22
C ILE A 102 -12.46 3.79 6.20
N ASP A 103 -11.76 4.34 5.22
CA ASP A 103 -10.30 4.28 5.14
C ASP A 103 -9.70 5.68 5.28
N TYR A 104 -8.62 5.76 6.04
CA TYR A 104 -7.78 6.95 6.15
C TYR A 104 -6.34 6.58 5.80
N GLY A 105 -5.68 7.44 5.02
CA GLY A 105 -4.30 7.29 4.60
C GLY A 105 -3.53 8.59 4.73
N PHE A 106 -2.33 8.51 5.29
CA PHE A 106 -1.34 9.57 5.38
C PHE A 106 -0.10 9.15 4.61
N GLN A 107 0.47 10.07 3.83
CA GLN A 107 1.67 9.84 3.05
C GLN A 107 2.61 11.03 3.19
N LEU A 108 3.86 10.75 3.54
CA LEU A 108 4.97 11.69 3.51
C LEU A 108 5.85 11.34 2.32
N LEU A 109 6.06 12.29 1.41
CA LEU A 109 7.05 12.24 0.35
C LEU A 109 8.22 13.15 0.75
N SER A 110 9.44 12.65 0.69
CA SER A 110 10.66 13.41 0.96
C SER A 110 11.74 13.06 -0.06
N GLY A 111 12.50 14.05 -0.53
CA GLY A 111 13.52 13.88 -1.56
C GLY A 111 13.83 15.19 -2.27
N ASP A 112 14.22 15.11 -3.54
CA ASP A 112 14.57 16.30 -4.35
C ASP A 112 13.34 17.18 -4.66
N PHE A 113 12.13 16.64 -4.47
CA PHE A 113 10.89 17.39 -4.43
C PHE A 113 10.60 17.84 -2.99
N GLN A 114 10.22 19.11 -2.81
CA GLN A 114 9.79 19.68 -1.53
C GLN A 114 8.90 18.69 -0.76
N ASP A 115 9.21 18.53 0.54
CA ASP A 115 8.48 17.60 1.40
C ASP A 115 6.97 17.81 1.24
N ASN A 116 6.27 16.73 0.89
CA ASN A 116 4.86 16.80 0.58
C ASN A 116 4.11 15.81 1.46
N ILE A 117 3.07 16.33 2.13
CA ILE A 117 2.16 15.55 2.95
C ILE A 117 0.84 15.42 2.20
N THR A 118 0.45 14.18 1.91
CA THR A 118 -0.87 13.88 1.35
C THR A 118 -1.71 13.11 2.36
N GLN A 119 -2.95 13.54 2.54
CA GLN A 119 -3.96 12.82 3.31
C GLN A 119 -5.08 12.37 2.37
N ARG A 120 -5.55 11.14 2.56
CA ARG A 120 -6.63 10.55 1.77
C ARG A 120 -7.66 9.96 2.70
N PHE A 121 -8.92 10.20 2.37
CA PHE A 121 -10.06 9.64 3.06
C PHE A 121 -10.99 9.01 2.03
N SER A 122 -11.45 7.79 2.27
CA SER A 122 -12.43 7.13 1.41
C SER A 122 -13.50 6.43 2.22
N ILE A 123 -14.71 6.41 1.68
CA ILE A 123 -15.85 5.67 2.21
C ILE A 123 -16.28 4.68 1.14
N ASN A 124 -16.42 3.42 1.54
CA ASN A 124 -16.87 2.33 0.68
C ASN A 124 -18.11 1.68 1.28
N LEU A 125 -19.09 1.34 0.44
CA LEU A 125 -20.24 0.52 0.81
C LEU A 125 -19.97 -0.93 0.38
N LEU A 126 -20.03 -1.85 1.34
CA LEU A 126 -19.84 -3.28 1.15
C LEU A 126 -21.20 -3.96 1.28
N PHE A 127 -21.57 -4.74 0.26
CA PHE A 127 -22.85 -5.45 0.15
C PHE A 127 -22.64 -6.96 0.26
#